data_AF-A0A1T4K3E8-F1
#
_entry.id   AF-A0A1T4K3E8-F1
#
_cell.length_a   1.000
_cell.length_b   1.000
_cell.length_c   1.000
_cell.angle_alpha   90.00
_cell.angle_beta   90.00
_cell.angle_gamma   90.00
#
_symmetry.space_group_name_H-M   'P 1'
#
loop_
_entity.id
_entity.type
_entity.pdbx_description
1 polymer ?
#
loop_
_entity_poly.entity_id
_entity_poly.type
_entity_poly.pdbx_seq_one_letter_code
_entity_poly.pdbx_strand_id
1 'polypeptide(L)'
;MIGGWKKIGYVMNATTNFTYAGDTEDGTVAVTAGKDDAWNATSNVALNDCVIHTKWQLDVSGADNGNSVTYTATPPACGEALTPTFSKIGK
;
A
#
# COMPACT_ATOMS: atom_id res chain seq x y z
N MET A 1 5.09 -20.69 -13.77
CA MET A 1 5.37 -19.24 -13.80
C MET A 1 4.11 -18.58 -13.27
N ILE A 2 4.16 -18.11 -12.02
CA ILE A 2 2.99 -17.52 -11.33
C ILE A 2 2.79 -16.12 -11.91
N GLY A 3 1.58 -15.80 -12.37
CA GLY A 3 1.26 -14.69 -13.27
C GLY A 3 1.97 -13.36 -13.00
N GLY A 4 2.18 -12.59 -14.08
CA GLY A 4 2.82 -11.28 -14.00
C GLY A 4 1.89 -10.23 -13.41
N TRP A 5 2.32 -9.57 -12.36
CA TRP A 5 1.68 -8.33 -11.91
C TRP A 5 1.98 -7.23 -12.93
N LYS A 6 0.94 -6.61 -13.51
CA LYS A 6 1.08 -5.36 -14.26
C LYS A 6 0.74 -4.21 -13.32
N LYS A 7 1.74 -3.43 -12.93
CA LYS A 7 1.52 -2.10 -12.36
C LYS A 7 0.78 -1.27 -13.42
N ILE A 8 -0.47 -0.92 -13.18
CA ILE A 8 -1.21 0.00 -14.06
C ILE A 8 -0.69 1.42 -13.77
N GLY A 9 0.50 1.73 -14.29
CA GLY A 9 0.82 3.02 -14.90
C GLY A 9 1.10 4.25 -14.02
N TYR A 10 1.65 4.13 -12.80
CA TYR A 10 2.20 5.32 -12.12
C TYR A 10 3.25 4.99 -11.06
N VAL A 11 4.45 5.55 -11.18
CA VAL A 11 5.42 5.67 -10.08
C VAL A 11 5.12 6.98 -9.36
N MET A 12 4.67 6.90 -8.11
CA MET A 12 4.45 8.10 -7.30
C MET A 12 5.79 8.72 -6.92
N ASN A 13 6.03 9.94 -7.38
CA ASN A 13 7.17 10.72 -6.91
C ASN A 13 6.97 11.09 -5.45
N ALA A 14 8.07 11.20 -4.71
CA ALA A 14 8.05 11.78 -3.38
C ALA A 14 7.44 13.19 -3.43
N THR A 15 6.65 13.51 -2.43
CA THR A 15 6.02 14.81 -2.24
C THR A 15 6.46 15.40 -0.90
N THR A 16 6.09 16.64 -0.63
CA THR A 16 6.30 17.24 0.70
C THR A 16 5.63 16.44 1.82
N ASN A 17 4.55 15.70 1.52
CA ASN A 17 3.72 15.04 2.53
C ASN A 17 3.98 13.54 2.62
N PHE A 18 4.47 12.91 1.55
CA PHE A 18 4.69 11.47 1.49
C PHE A 18 5.96 11.11 0.74
N THR A 19 6.69 10.15 1.29
CA THR A 19 7.73 9.40 0.61
C THR A 19 7.15 8.06 0.17
N TYR A 20 7.26 7.75 -1.12
CA TYR A 20 6.78 6.48 -1.68
C TYR A 20 7.95 5.56 -1.99
N ALA A 21 7.81 4.27 -1.68
CA ALA A 21 8.78 3.24 -2.01
C ALA A 21 8.08 1.91 -2.36
N GLY A 22 8.87 0.86 -2.58
CA GLY A 22 8.42 -0.44 -3.05
C GLY A 22 8.88 -0.71 -4.47
N ASP A 23 8.13 -1.49 -5.23
CA ASP A 23 8.50 -1.84 -6.60
C ASP A 23 8.30 -0.64 -7.54
N THR A 24 9.40 0.04 -7.85
CA THR A 24 9.44 1.26 -8.67
C THR A 24 9.78 1.02 -10.13
N GLU A 25 10.18 -0.20 -10.51
CA GLU A 25 10.55 -0.52 -11.89
C GLU A 25 9.33 -0.87 -12.76
N ASP A 26 9.36 -0.43 -14.01
CA ASP A 26 8.37 -0.81 -15.03
C ASP A 26 8.66 -2.25 -15.50
N GLY A 27 7.73 -3.17 -15.24
CA GLY A 27 7.86 -4.54 -15.72
C GLY A 27 6.88 -5.52 -15.09
N THR A 28 6.67 -6.65 -15.75
CA THR A 28 6.01 -7.81 -15.15
C THR A 28 7.02 -8.54 -14.27
N VAL A 29 6.95 -8.32 -12.95
CA VAL A 29 7.72 -9.09 -11.97
C VAL A 29 6.97 -10.39 -11.69
N ALA A 30 7.65 -11.53 -11.82
CA ALA A 30 7.10 -12.82 -11.44
C ALA A 30 7.02 -12.93 -9.91
N VAL A 31 5.81 -13.03 -9.36
CA VAL A 31 5.58 -13.19 -7.91
C VAL A 31 5.84 -14.64 -7.52
N THR A 32 7.12 -15.02 -7.43
CA THR A 32 7.54 -16.43 -7.23
C THR A 32 7.54 -16.84 -5.76
N ALA A 33 7.71 -15.89 -4.83
CA ALA A 33 7.74 -16.11 -3.38
C ALA A 33 6.97 -15.05 -2.58
N GLY A 34 6.25 -14.16 -3.26
CA GLY A 34 5.69 -12.95 -2.66
C GLY A 34 6.71 -11.81 -2.55
N LYS A 35 6.20 -10.61 -2.25
CA LYS A 35 6.93 -9.36 -2.15
C LYS A 35 6.33 -8.54 -1.02
N ASP A 36 7.08 -8.43 0.06
CA ASP A 36 6.79 -7.51 1.15
C ASP A 36 7.15 -6.08 0.73
N ASP A 37 6.41 -5.10 1.25
CA ASP A 37 6.57 -3.68 0.91
C ASP A 37 6.52 -3.45 -0.62
N ALA A 38 5.74 -4.25 -1.35
CA ALA A 38 5.59 -4.13 -2.80
C ALA A 38 5.13 -2.72 -3.21
N TRP A 39 4.35 -2.08 -2.36
CA TRP A 39 4.13 -0.64 -2.37
C TRP A 39 4.07 -0.12 -0.93
N ASN A 40 4.67 1.03 -0.67
CA ASN A 40 4.44 1.75 0.57
C ASN A 40 4.44 3.28 0.39
N ALA A 41 3.78 3.94 1.33
CA ALA A 41 3.78 5.38 1.50
C ALA A 41 4.08 5.70 2.96
N THR A 42 5.08 6.54 3.20
CA THR A 42 5.44 7.01 4.54
C THR A 42 5.18 8.50 4.64
N SER A 43 4.41 8.94 5.65
CA SER A 43 4.10 10.36 5.81
C SER A 43 5.32 11.15 6.27
N ASN A 44 5.60 12.27 5.63
CA ASN A 44 6.63 13.25 6.05
C ASN A 44 6.05 14.31 7.00
N VAL A 45 4.74 14.24 7.26
CA VAL A 45 4.00 15.13 8.16
C VAL A 45 3.09 14.30 9.07
N ALA A 46 2.68 14.88 10.20
CA ALA A 46 1.59 14.33 10.99
C ALA A 46 0.27 14.48 10.21
N LEU A 47 -0.52 13.42 10.14
CA LEU A 47 -1.77 13.38 9.39
C LEU A 47 -2.91 13.09 10.35
N ASN A 48 -3.68 14.10 10.70
CA ASN A 48 -4.87 13.93 11.53
C ASN A 48 -4.55 13.28 12.89
N ASP A 49 -4.79 11.98 13.06
CA ASP A 49 -4.48 11.16 14.24
C ASP A 49 -3.20 10.30 14.07
N CYS A 50 -2.57 10.34 12.90
CA CYS A 50 -1.28 9.72 12.62
C CYS A 50 -0.12 10.64 12.95
N VAL A 51 0.85 10.09 13.68
CA VAL A 51 2.15 10.74 13.90
C VAL A 51 2.93 10.84 12.57
N ILE A 52 3.93 11.72 12.55
CA ILE A 52 4.88 11.78 11.44
C ILE A 52 5.58 10.42 11.24
N HIS A 53 5.96 10.11 10.00
CA HIS A 53 6.58 8.84 9.58
C HIS A 53 5.69 7.61 9.78
N THR A 54 4.38 7.80 9.70
CA THR A 54 3.44 6.68 9.65
C THR A 54 3.52 6.00 8.28
N LYS A 55 3.52 4.67 8.25
CA LYS A 55 3.65 3.87 7.02
C LYS A 55 2.33 3.18 6.64
N TRP A 56 1.97 3.29 5.37
CA TRP A 56 0.96 2.48 4.68
C TRP A 56 1.69 1.49 3.78
N GLN A 57 1.29 0.23 3.81
CA GLN A 57 1.97 -0.85 3.11
C GLN A 57 0.99 -1.76 2.37
N LEU A 58 1.43 -2.26 1.22
CA LEU A 58 0.76 -3.29 0.44
C LEU A 58 1.78 -4.39 0.11
N ASP A 59 1.48 -5.59 0.57
CA ASP A 59 2.23 -6.81 0.28
C ASP A 59 1.53 -7.60 -0.81
N VAL A 60 2.31 -8.32 -1.60
CA VAL A 60 1.85 -9.05 -2.78
C VAL A 60 2.38 -10.47 -2.70
N SER A 61 1.52 -11.47 -2.57
CA SER A 61 1.94 -12.87 -2.55
C SER A 61 1.37 -13.66 -3.73
N GLY A 62 2.13 -14.65 -4.22
CA GLY A 62 1.60 -15.59 -5.20
C GLY A 62 0.57 -16.49 -4.53
N ALA A 63 -0.56 -16.73 -5.18
CA ALA A 63 -1.53 -17.69 -4.67
C ALA A 63 -1.09 -19.13 -5.00
N ASP A 64 -1.44 -20.08 -4.12
CA ASP A 64 -1.11 -21.50 -4.27
C ASP A 64 -1.71 -22.14 -5.53
N ASN A 65 -2.72 -21.50 -6.14
CA ASN A 65 -3.32 -21.92 -7.41
C ASN A 65 -2.45 -21.63 -8.65
N GLY A 66 -1.28 -21.02 -8.46
CA GLY A 66 -0.27 -20.79 -9.49
C GLY A 66 -0.58 -19.73 -10.53
N ASN A 67 -1.79 -19.13 -10.52
CA ASN A 67 -2.25 -18.19 -11.54
C ASN A 67 -2.85 -16.89 -10.99
N SER A 68 -2.97 -16.74 -9.66
CA SER A 68 -3.42 -15.48 -9.05
C SER A 68 -2.42 -14.93 -8.05
N VAL A 69 -2.67 -13.68 -7.66
CA VAL A 69 -1.86 -12.92 -6.71
C VAL A 69 -2.79 -12.42 -5.61
N THR A 70 -2.35 -12.54 -4.36
CA THR A 70 -3.04 -12.03 -3.18
C THR A 70 -2.42 -10.71 -2.76
N TYR A 71 -3.26 -9.77 -2.35
CA TYR A 71 -2.83 -8.47 -1.85
C TYR A 71 -3.16 -8.34 -0.38
N THR A 72 -2.19 -7.95 0.43
CA THR A 72 -2.38 -7.72 1.86
C THR A 72 -2.05 -6.27 2.16
N ALA A 73 -3.09 -5.48 2.47
CA ALA A 73 -2.90 -4.10 2.90
C ALA A 73 -2.68 -4.06 4.41
N THR A 74 -1.61 -3.40 4.84
CA THR A 74 -1.28 -3.16 6.24
C THR A 74 -1.38 -1.66 6.50
N PRO A 75 -2.58 -1.15 6.84
CA PRO A 75 -2.74 0.23 7.24
C PRO A 75 -2.16 0.45 8.65
N PRO A 76 -1.73 1.68 8.98
CA PRO A 76 -1.35 2.03 10.33
C PRO A 76 -2.57 2.03 11.27
N ALA A 77 -2.34 1.98 12.58
CA ALA A 77 -3.39 2.02 13.61
C ALA A 77 -4.00 3.44 13.83
N CYS A 78 -3.94 4.27 12.80
CA CYS A 78 -4.38 5.66 12.75
C CYS A 78 -4.87 5.97 11.33
N GLY A 79 -5.37 7.17 11.08
CA GLY A 79 -5.89 7.55 9.75
C GLY A 79 -7.29 6.99 9.52
N GLU A 80 -7.99 6.67 10.61
CA GLU A 80 -9.42 6.43 10.59
C GLU A 80 -10.13 7.68 10.09
N ALA A 81 -11.22 7.50 9.34
CA ALA A 81 -12.05 8.62 8.93
C ALA A 81 -12.58 9.35 10.18
N LEU A 82 -12.03 10.54 10.44
CA LEU A 82 -12.55 11.49 11.43
C LEU A 82 -13.61 12.42 10.86
N THR A 83 -13.77 12.45 9.53
CA THR A 83 -14.99 12.99 8.92
C THR A 83 -16.15 12.16 9.47
N PRO A 84 -17.19 12.77 10.08
CA PRO A 84 -18.32 12.03 10.60
C PRO A 84 -18.93 11.19 9.47
N THR A 85 -18.73 9.88 9.52
CA THR A 85 -19.55 8.97 8.75
C THR A 85 -20.94 9.01 9.37
N PHE A 86 -22.00 8.82 8.58
CA PHE A 86 -23.37 8.75 9.15
C PHE A 86 -23.49 7.71 10.27
N SER A 87 -22.62 6.70 10.27
CA SER A 87 -22.51 5.69 11.34
C SER A 87 -21.87 6.16 12.64
N LYS A 88 -21.17 7.30 12.66
CA LYS A 88 -20.48 7.89 13.83
C LYS A 88 -21.18 9.14 14.38
N ILE A 89 -22.22 9.67 13.72
CA ILE A 89 -23.01 10.80 14.25
C ILE A 89 -23.98 10.29 15.33
N GLY A 90 -23.87 10.83 16.56
CA GLY A 90 -24.82 10.56 17.65
C GLY A 90 -24.54 9.29 18.47
N LYS A 91 -23.32 8.75 18.37
CA LYS A 91 -22.78 7.79 19.35
C LYS A 91 -21.79 8.47 20.27
#